data_AF-A0A7X7G661-F1
#
_entry.id   AF-A0A7X7G661-F1
#
_cell.length_a   1.000
_cell.length_b   1.000
_cell.length_c   1.000
_cell.angle_alpha   90.00
_cell.angle_beta   90.00
_cell.angle_gamma   90.00
#
_symmetry.space_group_name_H-M   'P 1'
#
loop_
_entity.id
_entity.type
_entity.pdbx_description
1 polymer ?
#
loop_
_entity_poly.entity_id
_entity_poly.type
_entity_poly.pdbx_seq_one_letter_code
_entity_poly.pdbx_strand_id
1 'polypeptide(L)' 'MSEHVLVVNAGSSSIKYQLIDVEAEEALAVGLLERIGQPMG' A
#
# COMPACT_ATOMS: atom_id res chain seq x y z
N MET A 1 4.26 -21.36 -5.85
CA MET A 1 3.21 -20.66 -6.64
C MET A 1 3.24 -19.30 -5.99
N SER A 2 3.81 -18.26 -6.62
CA SER A 2 4.11 -17.04 -5.87
C SER A 2 2.84 -16.42 -5.27
N GLU A 3 2.72 -16.48 -3.94
CA GLU A 3 1.59 -15.90 -3.21
C GLU A 3 1.85 -14.42 -2.99
N HIS A 4 1.00 -13.61 -3.60
CA HIS A 4 1.06 -12.16 -3.51
C HIS A 4 0.00 -11.64 -2.55
N VAL A 5 0.41 -10.87 -1.55
CA VAL A 5 -0.49 -10.25 -0.59
C VAL A 5 -0.39 -8.73 -0.68
N LEU A 6 -1.53 -8.08 -0.88
CA LEU A 6 -1.64 -6.63 -0.78
C LEU A 6 -2.06 -6.24 0.63
N VAL A 7 -1.15 -5.59 1.37
CA VAL A 7 -1.44 -5.03 2.69
C VAL A 7 -1.87 -3.58 2.51
N VAL A 8 -3.03 -3.24 3.09
CA VAL A 8 -3.58 -1.89 3.05
C VAL A 8 -3.85 -1.40 4.47
N ASN A 9 -3.28 -0.25 4.81
CA ASN A 9 -3.66 0.54 5.97
C ASN A 9 -4.37 1.81 5.48
N ALA A 10 -5.67 1.89 5.74
CA ALA A 10 -6.51 3.01 5.33
C ALA A 10 -6.83 3.91 6.54
N GLY A 11 -6.33 5.14 6.49
CA GLY A 11 -6.80 6.24 7.34
C GLY A 11 -7.95 7.00 6.66
N SER A 12 -8.55 7.96 7.37
CA SER A 12 -9.69 8.74 6.85
C SER A 12 -9.37 9.59 5.61
N SER A 13 -8.10 9.96 5.40
CA SER A 13 -7.64 10.75 4.25
C SER A 13 -6.27 10.30 3.72
N SER A 14 -5.86 9.07 4.06
CA SER A 14 -4.59 8.49 3.64
C SER A 14 -4.68 6.98 3.43
N ILE A 15 -3.81 6.46 2.58
CA ILE A 15 -3.62 5.03 2.36
C ILE A 15 -2.12 4.74 2.34
N LYS A 16 -1.66 3.88 3.25
CA LYS A 16 -0.35 3.23 3.12
C LYS A 16 -0.58 1.82 2.57
N TYR A 17 0.14 1.46 1.53
CA TYR A 17 0.01 0.14 0.92
C TYR A 17 1.36 -0.51 0.66
N GLN A 18 1.36 -1.84 0.67
CA GLN A 18 2.51 -2.65 0.30
C GLN A 18 2.05 -3.92 -0.41
N LEU A 19 2.64 -4.23 -1.57
CA LEU A 19 2.50 -5.54 -2.21
C LEU A 19 3.68 -6.41 -1.79
N ILE A 20 3.40 -7.59 -1.26
CA ILE A 20 4.38 -8.51 -0.70
C ILE A 20 4.37 -9.81 -1.51
N ASP A 21 5.55 -10.28 -1.91
CA ASP A 21 5.75 -11.70 -2.24
C ASP A 21 6.01 -12.44 -0.92
N VAL A 22 5.06 -13.28 -0.52
CA VAL A 22 5.12 -13.97 0.77
C VAL A 22 6.12 -15.13 0.75
N GLU A 23 6.36 -15.74 -0.40
CA GLU A 23 7.36 -16.82 -0.52
C GLU A 23 8.77 -16.24 -0.42
N ALA A 24 9.02 -15.06 -1.01
CA ALA A 24 10.32 -14.39 -0.98
C ALA A 24 10.53 -13.47 0.25
N GLU A 25 9.48 -13.27 1.07
CA GLU A 25 9.46 -12.31 2.19
C GLU A 25 9.83 -10.87 1.77
N GLU A 26 9.52 -10.49 0.53
CA GLU A 26 9.97 -9.22 -0.07
C GLU A 26 8.82 -8.26 -0.38
N ALA A 27 9.06 -6.96 -0.19
CA ALA A 27 8.16 -5.91 -0.63
C ALA A 27 8.39 -5.61 -2.12
N LEU A 28 7.44 -5.98 -2.97
CA LEU A 28 7.49 -5.69 -4.41
C LEU A 28 7.11 -4.24 -4.73
N ALA A 29 6.24 -3.64 -3.92
CA ALA A 29 5.87 -2.23 -4.04
C ALA A 29 5.47 -1.68 -2.67
N VAL A 30 5.79 -0.41 -2.42
CA VAL A 30 5.37 0.34 -1.24
C VAL A 30 4.87 1.69 -1.71
N GLY A 31 3.79 2.18 -1.11
CA GLY A 31 3.36 3.55 -1.35
C GLY A 31 2.56 4.15 -0.21
N LEU A 32 2.45 5.47 -0.30
CA LEU A 32 1.71 6.31 0.62
C LEU A 32 0.96 7.35 -0.20
N LEU A 33 -0.36 7.35 -0.08
CA LEU A 33 -1.24 8.39 -0.57
C LEU A 33 -1.72 9.20 0.63
N GLU A 34 -1.65 10.52 0.50
CA GLU A 34 -2.11 11.46 1.51
C GLU A 34 -3.03 12.50 0.88
N ARG A 35 -3.74 13.25 1.74
CA ARG A 35 -4.60 14.36 1.34
C ARG A 35 -5.76 13.92 0.43
N ILE A 36 -6.21 12.68 0.57
CA ILE A 36 -7.37 12.17 -0.17
C ILE A 36 -8.59 13.02 0.20
N GLY A 37 -9.29 13.55 -0.81
CA GLY A 37 -10.44 14.43 -0.63
C GLY A 37 -10.11 15.88 -0.28
N GLN A 38 -8.84 16.27 -0.28
CA GLN A 38 -8.43 17.67 -0.10
C GLN A 38 -8.16 18.33 -1.46
N PRO A 39 -8.30 19.67 -1.57
CA PRO A 39 -7.91 20.40 -2.77
C PRO A 39 -6.44 20.20 -3.10
N MET A 40 -6.13 20.05 -4.40
CA MET A 40 -4.75 20.14 -4.87
C MET A 40 -4.30 21.59 -4.75
N GLY A 41 -3.10 21.79 -4.21
CA GLY A 41 -2.42 23.09 -4.16
C GLY A 41 -1.33 23.13 -5.20
#